data_AF-A0A6G3QYB4-F1
#
_entry.id   AF-A0A6G3QYB4-F1
#
_cell.length_a   1.000
_cell.length_b   1.000
_cell.length_c   1.000
_cell.angle_alpha   90.00
_cell.angle_beta   90.00
_cell.angle_gamma   90.00
#
_symmetry.space_group_name_H-M   'P 1'
#
loop_
_entity.id
_entity.type
_entity.pdbx_description
1 polymer ?
#
loop_
_entity_poly.entity_id
_entity_poly.type
_entity_poly.pdbx_seq_one_letter_code
_entity_poly.pdbx_strand_id
1 'polypeptide(L)'
;AVFAPEGGACPDQPTLTGAAVAAGPDGGWTLTLTDRGEPLPLRLGDAPWTIAGEPVPAAVSGGWTGPGTLAVDVVFLETPHRLRITCSLADGTFTAHWLTRPMPPTRLRRLRSPMAQGLSSG
;
A
#
# COMPACT_ATOMS: atom_id res chain seq x y z
N ALA A 1 13.74 -0.70 5.78
CA ALA A 1 14.02 -1.49 4.56
C ALA A 1 13.37 -0.83 3.36
N VAL A 2 14.03 -0.85 2.20
CA VAL A 2 13.50 -0.31 0.93
C VAL A 2 13.47 -1.46 -0.07
N PHE A 3 12.41 -1.52 -0.88
CA PHE A 3 12.15 -2.61 -1.80
C PHE A 3 11.85 -2.05 -3.20
N ALA A 4 12.42 -2.70 -4.21
CA ALA A 4 12.08 -2.47 -5.62
C ALA A 4 11.04 -3.51 -6.09
N PRO A 5 10.26 -3.25 -7.15
CA PRO A 5 9.39 -4.28 -7.71
C PRO A 5 10.18 -5.51 -8.12
N GLU A 6 9.71 -6.70 -7.76
CA GLU A 6 10.24 -7.94 -8.29
C GLU A 6 10.16 -7.93 -9.83
N GLY A 7 11.24 -8.30 -10.51
CA GLY A 7 11.30 -8.24 -11.99
C GLY A 7 11.30 -6.82 -12.57
N GLY A 8 11.45 -5.77 -11.75
CA GLY A 8 11.58 -4.38 -12.17
C GLY A 8 10.26 -3.63 -12.40
N ALA A 9 9.11 -4.29 -12.33
CA ALA A 9 7.79 -3.64 -12.38
C ALA A 9 6.73 -4.48 -11.64
N CYS A 10 5.62 -3.84 -11.24
CA CYS A 10 4.43 -4.54 -10.74
C CYS A 10 3.39 -4.66 -11.87
N PRO A 11 3.17 -5.84 -12.50
CA PRO A 11 2.23 -5.97 -13.62
C PRO A 11 0.80 -5.56 -13.26
N ASP A 12 0.39 -5.86 -12.02
CA ASP A 12 -0.94 -5.56 -11.50
C ASP A 12 -1.15 -4.07 -11.20
N GLN A 13 -0.08 -3.35 -10.88
CA GLN A 13 -0.11 -1.91 -10.63
C GLN A 13 1.16 -1.27 -11.22
N PRO A 14 1.24 -1.06 -12.55
CA PRO A 14 2.49 -0.64 -13.22
C PRO A 14 3.03 0.72 -12.76
N THR A 15 2.19 1.51 -12.10
CA THR A 15 2.58 2.82 -11.57
C THR A 15 3.19 2.72 -10.16
N LEU A 16 3.05 1.58 -9.47
CA LEU A 16 3.68 1.32 -8.17
C LEU A 16 5.15 0.96 -8.38
N THR A 17 6.04 1.86 -7.99
CA THR A 17 7.47 1.81 -8.31
C THR A 17 8.36 1.51 -7.10
N GLY A 18 7.81 1.50 -5.89
CA GLY A 18 8.60 1.27 -4.68
C GLY A 18 7.76 0.95 -3.46
N ALA A 19 8.40 0.28 -2.51
CA ALA A 19 7.88 0.10 -1.16
C ALA A 19 9.00 0.36 -0.14
N ALA A 20 8.66 0.92 1.02
CA ALA A 20 9.58 1.11 2.12
C ALA A 20 8.91 0.78 3.45
N VAL A 21 9.64 0.13 4.35
CA VAL A 21 9.18 -0.19 5.70
C VAL A 21 10.10 0.46 6.71
N ALA A 22 9.54 1.26 7.60
CA ALA A 22 10.26 1.96 8.66
C ALA A 22 9.51 1.86 9.99
N ALA A 23 10.23 2.01 11.10
CA ALA A 23 9.61 2.14 12.41
C ALA A 23 8.67 3.35 12.42
N GLY A 24 7.45 3.15 12.92
CA GLY A 24 6.46 4.20 13.12
C GLY A 24 6.65 4.92 14.45
N PRO A 25 5.98 6.06 14.65
CA PRO A 25 6.13 6.89 15.85
C PRO A 25 5.65 6.20 17.14
N ASP A 26 4.69 5.28 17.02
CA ASP A 26 4.03 4.64 18.18
C ASP A 26 4.56 3.22 18.44
N GLY A 27 5.80 2.94 18.04
CA GLY A 27 6.42 1.61 18.17
C GLY A 27 5.95 0.56 17.15
N GLY A 28 4.96 0.89 16.30
CA GLY A 28 4.54 0.07 15.16
C GLY A 28 5.44 0.22 13.93
N TRP A 29 4.94 -0.22 12.78
CA TRP A 29 5.63 -0.07 11.49
C TRP A 29 4.83 0.81 10.53
N THR A 30 5.50 1.46 9.60
CA THR A 30 4.87 2.14 8.46
C THR A 30 5.37 1.51 7.18
N LEU A 31 4.45 1.01 6.35
CA LEU A 31 4.69 0.65 4.97
C LEU A 31 4.35 1.85 4.10
N THR A 32 5.33 2.40 3.38
CA THR A 32 5.10 3.45 2.38
C THR A 32 5.14 2.83 1.00
N LEU A 33 4.03 2.92 0.27
CA LEU A 33 3.96 2.55 -1.14
C LEU A 33 4.23 3.79 -2.00
N THR A 34 5.09 3.69 -3.01
CA THR A 34 5.40 4.81 -3.91
C THR A 34 4.77 4.57 -5.28
N ASP A 35 3.71 5.32 -5.59
CA ASP A 35 2.97 5.21 -6.85
C ASP A 35 3.29 6.42 -7.75
N ARG A 36 4.13 6.24 -8.78
CA ARG A 36 4.70 7.30 -9.63
C ARG A 36 5.29 8.47 -8.83
N GLY A 37 6.05 8.14 -7.80
CA GLY A 37 6.68 9.12 -6.91
C GLY A 37 5.75 9.69 -5.84
N GLU A 38 4.47 9.36 -5.85
CA GLU A 38 3.53 9.78 -4.81
C GLU A 38 3.54 8.75 -3.66
N PRO A 39 3.98 9.13 -2.44
CA PRO A 39 4.01 8.20 -1.31
C PRO A 39 2.60 8.01 -0.73
N LEU A 40 2.25 6.78 -0.39
CA LEU A 40 1.07 6.42 0.38
C LEU A 40 1.54 5.71 1.65
N PRO A 41 1.62 6.41 2.79
CA PRO A 41 1.99 5.80 4.06
C PRO A 41 0.82 4.98 4.62
N LEU A 42 1.11 3.75 5.03
CA LEU A 42 0.17 2.78 5.55
C LEU A 42 0.68 2.29 6.90
N ARG A 43 -0.07 2.58 7.97
CA ARG A 43 0.30 2.17 9.31
C ARG A 43 0.02 0.69 9.51
N LEU A 44 1.00 -0.02 10.05
CA LEU A 44 0.93 -1.39 10.53
C LEU A 44 1.04 -1.34 12.05
N GLY A 45 -0.07 -1.64 12.73
CA GLY A 45 -0.11 -1.73 14.20
C GLY A 45 -0.44 -3.13 14.68
N ASP A 46 -0.57 -3.28 15.99
CA ASP A 46 -0.87 -4.57 16.64
C ASP A 46 -2.36 -4.96 16.52
N ALA A 47 -3.21 -4.02 16.10
CA ALA A 47 -4.61 -4.30 15.83
C ALA A 47 -4.74 -5.15 14.54
N PRO A 48 -5.73 -6.06 14.47
CA PRO A 48 -5.99 -6.85 13.26
C PRO A 48 -6.17 -6.01 12.00
N TRP A 49 -6.65 -4.78 12.16
CA TRP A 49 -6.74 -3.76 11.11
C TRP A 49 -6.33 -2.40 11.66
N THR A 50 -5.57 -1.64 10.88
CA THR A 50 -5.28 -0.22 11.12
C THR A 50 -5.90 0.61 10.00
N ILE A 51 -6.55 1.73 10.33
CA ILE A 51 -7.24 2.59 9.36
C ILE A 51 -6.56 3.96 9.31
N ALA A 52 -6.37 4.48 8.10
CA ALA A 52 -5.97 5.86 7.85
C ALA A 52 -6.99 6.53 6.91
N GLY A 53 -7.40 7.76 7.22
CA GLY A 53 -8.38 8.51 6.41
C GLY A 53 -7.77 9.24 5.21
N GLU A 54 -6.46 9.55 5.24
CA GLU A 54 -5.80 10.38 4.23
C GLU A 54 -4.41 9.81 3.88
N PRO A 55 -3.89 10.06 2.66
CA PRO A 55 -4.52 10.78 1.54
C PRO A 55 -5.61 9.96 0.81
N VAL A 56 -5.73 8.68 1.17
CA VAL A 56 -6.72 7.74 0.65
C VAL A 56 -7.25 6.96 1.84
N PRO A 57 -8.57 6.95 2.08
CA PRO A 57 -9.16 6.11 3.12
C PRO A 57 -8.80 4.64 2.89
N ALA A 58 -7.97 4.08 3.77
CA ALA A 58 -7.47 2.73 3.63
C ALA A 58 -7.45 2.00 4.98
N ALA A 59 -7.86 0.74 4.95
CA ALA A 59 -7.64 -0.21 6.04
C ALA A 59 -6.51 -1.17 5.66
N VAL A 60 -5.65 -1.46 6.63
CA VAL A 60 -4.43 -2.24 6.43
C VAL A 60 -4.41 -3.37 7.45
N SER A 61 -4.13 -4.59 7.00
CA SER A 61 -3.92 -5.74 7.85
C SER A 61 -2.71 -6.51 7.36
N GLY A 62 -1.95 -7.07 8.28
CA GLY A 62 -0.80 -7.90 7.95
C GLY A 62 0.39 -7.61 8.83
N GLY A 63 1.49 -8.24 8.50
CA GLY A 63 2.69 -8.22 9.31
C GLY A 63 3.73 -9.21 8.81
N TRP A 64 4.76 -9.39 9.61
CA TRP A 64 5.83 -10.32 9.32
C TRP A 64 5.32 -11.76 9.44
N THR A 65 5.39 -12.54 8.36
CA THR A 65 4.99 -13.96 8.33
C THR A 65 6.18 -14.90 8.54
N GLY A 66 7.34 -14.35 8.89
CA GLY A 66 8.61 -15.03 9.10
C GLY A 66 9.75 -14.00 9.22
N PRO A 67 11.02 -14.43 9.32
CA PRO A 67 12.15 -13.54 9.56
C PRO A 67 12.45 -12.56 8.42
N GLY A 68 11.95 -12.84 7.21
CA GLY A 68 12.29 -12.09 6.00
C GLY A 68 11.11 -11.62 5.16
N THR A 69 9.87 -11.92 5.56
CA THR A 69 8.71 -11.71 4.69
C THR A 69 7.64 -10.91 5.39
N LEU A 70 7.29 -9.76 4.79
CA LEU A 70 6.16 -8.94 5.19
C LEU A 70 5.02 -9.19 4.19
N ALA A 71 3.83 -9.52 4.69
CA ALA A 71 2.63 -9.64 3.87
C ALA A 71 1.56 -8.69 4.41
N VAL A 72 1.00 -7.84 3.54
CA VAL A 72 0.06 -6.78 3.90
C VAL A 72 -1.09 -6.74 2.90
N ASP A 73 -2.31 -6.71 3.41
CA ASP A 73 -3.51 -6.38 2.65
C ASP A 73 -3.89 -4.93 2.87
N VAL A 74 -4.14 -4.22 1.77
CA VAL A 74 -4.60 -2.83 1.74
C VAL A 74 -5.99 -2.81 1.12
N VAL A 75 -6.98 -2.38 1.88
CA VAL A 75 -8.37 -2.20 1.45
C VAL A 75 -8.65 -0.72 1.29
N PHE A 76 -8.99 -0.29 0.08
CA PHE A 76 -9.31 1.10 -0.25
C PHE A 76 -10.78 1.38 0.07
N LEU A 77 -11.07 1.92 1.25
CA LEU A 77 -12.37 1.85 1.93
C LEU A 77 -13.55 2.47 1.19
N GLU A 78 -13.30 3.44 0.31
CA GLU A 78 -14.34 4.09 -0.49
C GLU A 78 -14.58 3.41 -1.84
N THR A 79 -13.89 2.29 -2.09
CA THR A 79 -13.98 1.49 -3.30
C THR A 79 -13.99 -0.01 -2.93
N PRO A 80 -14.32 -0.94 -3.84
CA PRO A 80 -14.24 -2.36 -3.52
C PRO A 80 -12.80 -2.92 -3.59
N HIS A 81 -11.78 -2.08 -3.83
CA HIS A 81 -10.47 -2.54 -4.24
C HIS A 81 -9.60 -2.99 -3.06
N ARG A 82 -8.91 -4.11 -3.26
CA ARG A 82 -7.98 -4.69 -2.29
C ARG A 82 -6.70 -5.12 -2.96
N LEU A 83 -5.58 -4.61 -2.47
CA LEU A 83 -4.23 -4.89 -2.95
C LEU A 83 -3.47 -5.69 -1.89
N ARG A 84 -2.86 -6.80 -2.28
CA ARG A 84 -1.89 -7.51 -1.46
C ARG A 84 -0.49 -7.09 -1.84
N ILE A 85 0.31 -6.72 -0.83
CA ILE A 85 1.73 -6.42 -0.95
C ILE A 85 2.51 -7.51 -0.22
N THR A 86 3.56 -8.02 -0.85
CA THR A 86 4.50 -8.93 -0.21
C THR A 86 5.92 -8.42 -0.42
N CYS A 87 6.66 -8.21 0.67
CA CYS A 87 8.06 -7.77 0.61
C CYS A 87 8.99 -8.89 1.07
N SER A 88 10.09 -9.11 0.33
CA SER A 88 11.18 -10.01 0.70
C SER A 88 12.40 -9.19 1.12
N LEU A 89 12.83 -9.36 2.37
CA LEU A 89 14.07 -8.74 2.87
C LEU A 89 15.31 -9.34 2.22
N ALA A 90 15.31 -10.63 1.94
CA ALA A 90 16.45 -11.32 1.35
C ALA A 90 16.71 -10.82 -0.07
N ASP A 91 15.65 -10.62 -0.84
CA ASP A 91 15.76 -10.20 -2.24
C ASP A 91 15.77 -8.67 -2.41
N GLY A 92 15.36 -7.94 -1.37
CA GLY A 92 15.17 -6.48 -1.47
C GLY A 92 14.06 -6.10 -2.44
N THR A 93 13.09 -6.99 -2.66
CA THR A 93 12.01 -6.81 -3.62
C THR A 93 10.63 -6.84 -2.98
N PHE A 94 9.62 -6.38 -3.71
CA PHE A 94 8.22 -6.58 -3.38
C PHE A 94 7.38 -6.96 -4.59
N THR A 95 6.27 -7.64 -4.34
CA THR A 95 5.21 -7.91 -5.30
C THR A 95 3.92 -7.22 -4.88
N ALA A 96 3.06 -6.95 -5.86
CA ALA A 96 1.74 -6.38 -5.67
C ALA A 96 0.72 -7.18 -6.48
N HIS A 97 -0.38 -7.58 -5.85
CA HIS A 97 -1.41 -8.42 -6.47
C HIS A 97 -2.81 -7.94 -6.09
N TRP A 98 -3.64 -7.62 -7.07
CA TRP A 98 -5.02 -7.21 -6.83
C TRP A 98 -5.89 -8.41 -6.48
N LEU A 99 -6.52 -8.39 -5.31
CA LEU A 99 -7.61 -9.31 -4.98
C LEU A 99 -8.94 -8.81 -5.56
N THR A 100 -9.12 -7.50 -5.62
CA THR A 100 -10.21 -6.84 -6.36
C THR A 100 -9.65 -5.66 -7.14
N ARG A 101 -9.45 -5.84 -8.45
CA ARG A 101 -8.74 -4.88 -9.32
C ARG A 101 -9.60 -3.67 -9.72
N PRO A 102 -9.05 -2.45 -9.81
CA PRO A 102 -9.73 -1.31 -10.44
C PRO A 102 -9.86 -1.48 -11.95
N MET A 103 -11.04 -1.12 -12.48
CA MET A 103 -11.31 -1.05 -13.91
C MET A 103 -11.94 0.31 -14.25
N PRO A 104 -11.27 1.15 -15.08
CA PRO A 104 -9.93 0.95 -15.64
C PRO A 104 -8.81 1.01 -14.57
N PRO A 105 -7.59 0.52 -14.88
CA PRO A 105 -6.43 0.71 -14.00
C PRO A 105 -6.21 2.19 -13.67
N THR A 106 -5.85 2.49 -12.42
CA THR A 106 -5.70 3.87 -11.93
C THR A 106 -4.61 3.95 -10.87
N ARG A 107 -4.20 5.18 -10.51
CA ARG A 107 -3.27 5.40 -9.39
C ARG A 107 -3.96 5.11 -8.06
N LEU A 108 -3.21 4.61 -7.08
CA LEU A 108 -3.70 4.30 -5.73
C LEU A 108 -4.36 5.53 -5.09
N ARG A 109 -3.81 6.73 -5.31
CA ARG A 109 -4.38 8.00 -4.83
C ARG A 109 -5.79 8.32 -5.33
N ARG A 110 -6.22 7.68 -6.42
CA ARG A 110 -7.55 7.86 -7.02
C ARG A 110 -8.56 6.84 -6.52
N LEU A 111 -8.15 5.87 -5.70
CA LEU A 111 -9.04 4.85 -5.10
C LEU A 111 -9.77 5.42 -3.88
N ARG A 112 -10.43 6.55 -4.11
CA ARG A 112 -11.21 7.32 -3.14
C ARG A 112 -12.42 7.95 -3.82
N SER A 113 -13.43 8.30 -3.04
CA SER A 113 -14.65 8.95 -3.49
C SER A 113 -14.32 10.20 -4.33
N PRO A 114 -14.93 10.38 -5.52
CA PRO A 114 -14.75 11.59 -6.32
C PRO A 114 -15.14 12.89 -5.58
N MET A 115 -16.10 12.82 -4.66
CA MET A 115 -16.52 13.99 -3.88
C MET A 115 -15.41 14.49 -2.93
N ALA A 116 -14.59 13.58 -2.41
CA ALA A 116 -13.41 13.93 -1.61
C ALA A 116 -12.30 14.57 -2.47
N GLN A 117 -12.25 14.30 -3.78
CA GLN A 117 -11.25 14.88 -4.69
C GLN A 117 -11.53 16.36 -5.01
N GLY A 118 -12.80 16.77 -5.04
CA GLY A 118 -13.20 18.15 -5.29
C GLY A 118 -12.89 19.10 -4.14
N LEU A 119 -12.95 18.61 -2.89
CA LEU A 119 -12.71 19.42 -1.69
C LEU A 119 -11.22 19.77 -1.46
N SER A 120 -10.28 18.99 -2.00
CA SER A 120 -8.83 19.29 -1.90
C SER A 120 -8.31 20.27 -2.96
N SER A 121 -9.17 20.73 -3.88
CA SER A 121 -8.80 21.61 -5.00
C SER A 121 -9.37 23.04 -4.87
N GLY A 122 -9.89 23.40 -3.68
CA GLY A 122 -10.48 24.71 -3.37
C GLY A 122 -9.65 25.51 -2.37
#